data_AF-A0A5Q4GMK9-F1
#
_entry.id   AF-A0A5Q4GMK9-F1
#
_cell.length_a   1.000
_cell.length_b   1.000
_cell.length_c   1.000
_cell.angle_alpha   90.00
_cell.angle_beta   90.00
_cell.angle_gamma   90.00
#
_symmetry.space_group_name_H-M   'P 1'
#
loop_
_entity.id
_entity.type
_entity.pdbx_description
1 polymer ?
#
loop_
_entity_poly.entity_id
_entity_poly.type
_entity_poly.pdbx_seq_one_letter_code
_entity_poly.pdbx_strand_id
1 'polypeptide(L)'
;MVPFDYPAESHARRHGPQGYADYESYRPWLRDEFTFRCVYCLQRERWGQVSGTYHIDHPDGRLDGLTAAAQSLIAKLDLDSPQARQWRLIWMRNAELAREFDPEQYERLMGFPDDLPDLSRLRPPGGNIRPTGVESSYFARRREKQLPSTY
;
A
#
# COMPACT_ATOMS: atom_id res chain seq x y z
N MET A 1 0.88 -35.01 4.86
CA MET A 1 0.42 -33.86 4.05
C MET A 1 1.40 -33.71 2.90
N VAL A 2 0.97 -33.98 1.67
CA VAL A 2 1.87 -33.89 0.51
C VAL A 2 2.05 -32.40 0.18
N PRO A 3 3.30 -31.89 0.07
CA PRO A 3 3.55 -30.55 -0.44
C PRO A 3 2.88 -30.37 -1.80
N PHE A 4 2.40 -29.16 -2.08
CA PHE A 4 1.90 -28.86 -3.41
C PHE A 4 3.08 -28.80 -4.37
N ASP A 5 3.07 -29.71 -5.35
CA ASP A 5 4.09 -29.79 -6.37
C ASP A 5 3.72 -28.85 -7.51
N TYR A 6 4.63 -27.96 -7.90
CA TYR A 6 4.38 -27.05 -9.00
C TYR A 6 4.56 -27.84 -10.30
N PRO A 7 3.57 -27.87 -11.21
CA PRO A 7 3.71 -28.59 -12.47
C PRO A 7 4.86 -28.00 -13.28
N ALA A 8 5.70 -28.88 -13.87
CA ALA A 8 6.79 -28.47 -14.75
C ALA A 8 6.27 -27.89 -16.07
N GLU A 9 5.03 -28.21 -16.43
CA GLU A 9 4.36 -27.71 -17.62
C GLU A 9 3.67 -26.37 -17.37
N SER A 10 3.55 -25.56 -18.42
CA SER A 10 2.85 -24.28 -18.34
C SER A 10 1.37 -24.48 -18.00
N HIS A 11 0.84 -23.65 -17.11
CA HIS A 11 -0.56 -23.69 -16.70
C HIS A 11 -1.50 -23.46 -17.89
N ALA A 12 -2.32 -24.48 -18.21
CA ALA A 12 -3.38 -24.36 -19.20
C ALA A 12 -4.62 -23.74 -18.54
N ARG A 13 -5.06 -22.59 -19.06
CA ARG A 13 -6.20 -21.85 -18.48
C ARG A 13 -7.48 -22.67 -18.57
N ARG A 14 -8.28 -22.72 -17.49
CA ARG A 14 -9.59 -23.41 -17.49
C ARG A 14 -10.63 -22.65 -18.29
N HIS A 15 -10.61 -21.33 -18.19
CA HIS A 15 -11.46 -20.44 -18.98
C HIS A 15 -10.79 -19.08 -19.20
N GLY A 16 -11.25 -18.36 -20.21
CA GLY A 16 -10.72 -17.05 -20.56
C GLY A 16 -11.16 -15.97 -19.57
N PRO A 17 -10.38 -14.90 -19.41
CA PRO A 17 -10.74 -13.74 -18.58
C PRO A 17 -11.84 -12.87 -19.24
N GLN A 18 -12.62 -13.41 -20.17
CA GLN A 18 -13.54 -12.63 -20.99
C GLN A 18 -14.77 -12.24 -20.16
N GLY A 19 -15.09 -10.94 -20.13
CA GLY A 19 -16.28 -10.41 -19.45
C GLY A 19 -16.00 -9.59 -18.18
N TYR A 20 -14.74 -9.44 -17.76
CA TYR A 20 -14.35 -8.58 -16.64
C TYR A 20 -14.13 -7.14 -17.13
N ALA A 21 -14.90 -6.20 -16.60
CA ALA A 21 -14.97 -4.81 -17.09
C ALA A 21 -13.82 -3.93 -16.61
N ASP A 22 -13.22 -4.29 -15.48
CA ASP A 22 -12.15 -3.54 -14.82
C ASP A 22 -11.15 -4.47 -14.13
N TYR A 23 -10.01 -3.92 -13.74
CA TYR A 23 -8.91 -4.67 -13.13
C TYR A 23 -9.35 -5.43 -11.87
N GLU A 24 -10.07 -4.78 -10.94
CA GLU A 24 -10.52 -5.43 -9.70
C GLU A 24 -11.52 -6.57 -9.93
N SER A 25 -12.33 -6.46 -10.99
CA SER A 25 -13.26 -7.51 -11.38
C SER A 25 -12.59 -8.82 -11.79
N TYR A 26 -11.26 -8.85 -11.99
CA TYR A 26 -10.51 -10.06 -12.32
C TYR A 26 -10.28 -11.00 -11.12
N ARG A 27 -10.44 -10.51 -9.88
CA ARG A 27 -10.17 -11.29 -8.66
C ARG A 27 -10.97 -12.59 -8.53
N PRO A 28 -12.29 -12.64 -8.82
CA PRO A 28 -13.07 -13.88 -8.77
C PRO A 28 -12.59 -14.93 -9.78
N TRP A 29 -12.18 -14.51 -10.98
CA TRP A 29 -11.60 -15.41 -11.97
C TRP A 29 -10.32 -16.05 -11.45
N LEU A 30 -9.40 -15.24 -10.91
CA LEU A 30 -8.14 -15.74 -10.36
C LEU A 30 -8.37 -16.76 -9.24
N ARG A 31 -9.33 -16.48 -8.35
CA ARG A 31 -9.73 -17.40 -7.28
C ARG A 31 -10.17 -18.74 -7.86
N ASP A 32 -11.03 -18.73 -8.87
CA ASP A 32 -11.49 -19.97 -9.49
C ASP A 32 -10.33 -20.70 -10.21
N GLU A 33 -9.62 -19.98 -11.08
CA GLU A 33 -8.53 -20.48 -11.91
C GLU A 33 -7.43 -21.18 -11.10
N PHE A 34 -7.06 -20.61 -9.95
CA PHE A 34 -6.01 -21.14 -9.07
C PHE A 34 -6.56 -21.81 -7.80
N THR A 35 -7.82 -22.24 -7.78
CA THR A 35 -8.43 -23.01 -6.68
C THR A 35 -8.25 -22.33 -5.31
N PHE A 36 -8.50 -21.03 -5.27
CA PHE A 36 -8.38 -20.15 -4.10
C PHE A 36 -6.97 -20.09 -3.50
N ARG A 37 -5.95 -20.46 -4.27
CA ARG A 37 -4.54 -20.37 -3.90
C ARG A 37 -3.86 -19.31 -4.74
N CYS A 38 -3.12 -18.42 -4.10
CA CYS A 38 -2.36 -17.41 -4.82
C CYS A 38 -1.19 -18.07 -5.58
N VAL A 39 -1.01 -17.72 -6.84
CA VAL A 39 0.10 -18.21 -7.68
C VAL A 39 1.47 -17.70 -7.21
N TYR A 40 1.52 -16.52 -6.58
CA TYR A 40 2.77 -15.90 -6.12
C TYR A 40 3.24 -16.44 -4.77
N CYS A 41 2.37 -16.41 -3.75
CA CYS A 41 2.76 -16.77 -2.38
C CYS A 41 2.32 -18.19 -1.96
N LEU A 42 1.59 -18.90 -2.82
CA LEU A 42 1.06 -20.25 -2.57
C LEU A 42 0.18 -20.37 -1.32
N GLN A 43 -0.23 -19.25 -0.73
CA GLN A 43 -1.21 -19.25 0.35
C GLN A 43 -2.60 -19.55 -0.21
N ARG A 44 -3.31 -20.46 0.45
CA ARG A 44 -4.69 -20.79 0.12
C ARG A 44 -5.63 -20.01 1.03
N GLU A 45 -6.61 -19.34 0.45
CA GLU A 45 -7.70 -18.70 1.18
C GLU A 45 -8.42 -19.76 2.03
N ARG A 46 -8.64 -19.46 3.32
CA ARG A 46 -9.32 -20.35 4.27
C ARG A 46 -10.63 -19.71 4.68
N TRP A 47 -11.67 -20.54 4.82
CA TRP A 47 -12.95 -20.10 5.36
C TRP A 47 -12.76 -19.41 6.72
N GLY A 48 -13.33 -18.20 6.89
CA GLY A 48 -13.23 -17.39 8.11
C GLY A 48 -12.07 -16.38 8.15
N GLN A 49 -11.25 -16.29 7.10
CA GLN A 49 -10.29 -15.18 6.89
C GLN A 49 -10.84 -14.29 5.78
N VAL A 50 -11.77 -13.40 6.11
CA VAL A 50 -12.63 -12.75 5.10
C VAL A 50 -11.98 -11.52 4.42
N SER A 51 -10.77 -11.09 4.82
CA SER A 51 -10.14 -9.93 4.20
C SER A 51 -8.61 -10.02 4.09
N GLY A 52 -8.11 -9.85 2.87
CA GLY A 52 -6.78 -9.32 2.60
C GLY A 52 -5.62 -10.30 2.37
N THR A 53 -5.87 -11.58 2.14
CA THR A 53 -4.80 -12.54 1.76
C THR A 53 -4.77 -12.88 0.27
N TYR A 54 -5.91 -12.77 -0.42
CA TYR A 54 -6.00 -13.03 -1.87
C TYR A 54 -6.20 -11.73 -2.64
N HIS A 55 -5.16 -11.28 -3.34
CA HIS A 55 -5.15 -10.07 -4.17
C HIS A 55 -4.73 -10.38 -5.59
N ILE A 56 -5.12 -9.52 -6.53
CA ILE A 56 -4.72 -9.62 -7.94
C ILE A 56 -3.21 -9.42 -8.05
N ASP A 57 -2.69 -8.41 -7.34
CA ASP A 57 -1.25 -8.19 -7.14
C ASP A 57 -0.81 -8.60 -5.74
N HIS A 58 0.44 -9.07 -5.62
CA HIS A 58 1.10 -9.19 -4.33
C HIS A 58 2.02 -8.00 -4.10
N PRO A 59 1.74 -7.14 -3.10
CA PRO A 59 2.70 -6.11 -2.73
C PRO A 59 3.96 -6.78 -2.20
N ASP A 60 5.11 -6.36 -2.70
CA ASP A 60 6.41 -6.90 -2.32
C ASP A 60 7.25 -5.88 -1.50
N GLY A 61 6.64 -4.73 -1.19
CA GLY A 61 7.21 -3.65 -0.38
C GLY A 61 8.29 -2.85 -1.10
N ARG A 62 8.52 -3.07 -2.40
CA ARG A 62 9.50 -2.34 -3.20
C ARG A 62 9.03 -0.91 -3.50
N LEU A 63 9.98 0.03 -3.55
CA LEU A 63 9.74 1.38 -4.03
C LEU A 63 10.15 1.50 -5.50
N ASP A 64 9.26 2.02 -6.34
CA ASP A 64 9.58 2.33 -7.73
C ASP A 64 9.88 3.81 -7.92
N GLY A 65 11.14 4.10 -8.27
CA GLY A 65 11.56 5.45 -8.62
C GLY A 65 11.06 5.85 -10.01
N LEU A 66 10.16 6.83 -10.09
CA LEU A 66 9.60 7.33 -11.36
C LEU A 66 10.61 8.15 -12.20
N THR A 67 11.77 8.47 -11.64
CA THR A 67 12.86 9.19 -12.32
C THR A 67 14.20 8.52 -12.03
N ALA A 68 15.20 8.71 -12.90
CA ALA A 68 16.55 8.20 -12.68
C ALA A 68 17.16 8.72 -11.36
N ALA A 69 16.85 9.97 -10.99
CA ALA A 69 17.27 10.55 -9.71
C ALA A 69 16.65 9.81 -8.51
N ALA A 70 15.34 9.51 -8.56
CA ALA A 70 14.65 8.75 -7.53
C ALA A 70 15.17 7.31 -7.42
N GLN A 71 15.40 6.63 -8.55
CA GLN A 71 16.00 5.29 -8.59
C GLN A 71 17.39 5.29 -7.95
N SER A 72 18.22 6.28 -8.28
CA SER A 72 19.55 6.45 -7.68
C SER A 72 19.45 6.69 -6.17
N LEU A 73 18.48 7.47 -5.71
CA LEU A 73 18.27 7.74 -4.29
C LEU A 73 17.84 6.48 -3.52
N ILE A 74 16.88 5.72 -4.06
CA ILE A 74 16.41 4.45 -3.48
C ILE A 74 17.59 3.49 -3.31
N ALA A 75 18.43 3.36 -4.34
CA ALA A 75 19.61 2.50 -4.29
C ALA A 75 20.66 3.00 -3.28
N LYS A 76 20.98 4.30 -3.28
CA LYS A 76 22.02 4.88 -2.39
C LYS A 76 21.64 4.82 -0.92
N LEU A 77 20.36 5.01 -0.61
CA LEU A 77 19.84 4.96 0.76
C LEU A 77 19.41 3.55 1.18
N ASP A 78 19.60 2.55 0.30
CA ASP A 78 19.20 1.16 0.50
C ASP A 78 17.74 1.01 0.97
N LEU A 79 16.84 1.82 0.38
CA LEU A 79 15.43 1.83 0.78
C LEU A 79 14.74 0.51 0.44
N ASP A 80 15.23 -0.27 -0.52
CA ASP A 80 14.66 -1.58 -0.86
C ASP A 80 15.42 -2.76 -0.25
N SER A 81 16.18 -2.53 0.82
CA SER A 81 16.75 -3.62 1.60
C SER A 81 15.66 -4.62 2.03
N PRO A 82 15.98 -5.92 2.16
CA PRO A 82 14.99 -6.93 2.56
C PRO A 82 14.25 -6.55 3.86
N GLN A 83 14.97 -5.94 4.81
CA GLN A 83 14.40 -5.48 6.08
C GLN A 83 13.42 -4.32 5.88
N ALA A 84 13.77 -3.32 5.07
CA ALA A 84 12.89 -2.18 4.80
C ALA A 84 11.62 -2.60 4.05
N ARG A 85 11.75 -3.51 3.08
CA ARG A 85 10.60 -4.08 2.34
C ARG A 85 9.68 -4.85 3.27
N GLN A 86 10.24 -5.74 4.11
CA GLN A 86 9.45 -6.48 5.10
C GLN A 86 8.74 -5.53 6.09
N TRP A 87 9.44 -4.50 6.55
CA TRP A 87 8.89 -3.51 7.47
C TRP A 87 7.69 -2.77 6.86
N ARG A 88 7.77 -2.35 5.59
CA ARG A 88 6.62 -1.75 4.89
C ARG A 88 5.43 -2.67 4.83
N LEU A 89 5.63 -3.93 4.44
CA LEU A 89 4.54 -4.90 4.34
C LEU A 89 3.84 -5.10 5.69
N ILE A 90 4.61 -5.18 6.79
CA ILE A 90 4.06 -5.29 8.15
C ILE A 90 3.22 -4.06 8.50
N TRP A 91 3.73 -2.85 8.27
CA TRP A 91 2.99 -1.62 8.61
C TRP A 91 1.75 -1.41 7.74
N MET A 92 1.84 -1.68 6.45
CA MET A 92 0.68 -1.65 5.56
C MET A 92 -0.40 -2.62 6.04
N ARG A 93 -0.02 -3.86 6.38
CA ARG A 93 -0.96 -4.84 6.93
C ARG A 93 -1.56 -4.40 8.25
N ASN A 94 -0.77 -3.84 9.16
CA ASN A 94 -1.26 -3.34 10.44
C ASN A 94 -2.24 -2.18 10.26
N ALA A 95 -1.97 -1.25 9.34
CA ALA A 95 -2.88 -0.16 9.03
C ALA A 95 -4.20 -0.69 8.43
N GLU A 96 -4.15 -1.66 7.52
CA GLU A 96 -5.36 -2.30 6.96
C GLU A 96 -6.19 -3.00 8.03
N LEU A 97 -5.55 -3.77 8.91
CA LEU A 97 -6.22 -4.46 10.01
C LEU A 97 -6.83 -3.47 11.00
N ALA A 98 -6.09 -2.41 11.37
CA ALA A 98 -6.62 -1.37 12.22
C ALA A 98 -7.84 -0.69 11.58
N ARG A 99 -7.79 -0.38 10.28
CA ARG A 99 -8.94 0.21 9.57
C ARG A 99 -10.20 -0.65 9.67
N GLU A 100 -10.06 -1.96 9.63
CA GLU A 100 -11.18 -2.90 9.63
C GLU A 100 -11.69 -3.22 11.04
N PHE A 101 -10.79 -3.35 12.01
CA PHE A 101 -11.10 -3.93 13.32
C PHE A 101 -10.87 -3.00 14.51
N ASP A 102 -10.11 -1.92 14.33
CA ASP A 102 -9.74 -0.99 15.41
C ASP A 102 -9.62 0.46 14.88
N PRO A 103 -10.76 1.16 14.69
CA PRO A 103 -10.77 2.52 14.14
C PRO A 103 -9.95 3.53 14.95
N GLU A 104 -9.90 3.38 16.28
CA GLU A 104 -9.09 4.24 17.14
C GLU A 104 -7.59 4.05 16.85
N GLN A 105 -7.14 2.81 16.73
CA GLN A 105 -5.76 2.54 16.35
C GLN A 105 -5.46 3.00 14.92
N TYR A 106 -6.43 2.90 14.01
CA TYR A 106 -6.26 3.44 12.65
C TYR A 106 -6.07 4.96 12.66
N GLU A 107 -6.88 5.69 13.43
CA GLU A 107 -6.72 7.14 13.61
C GLU A 107 -5.38 7.49 14.25
N ARG A 108 -4.86 6.69 15.20
CA ARG A 108 -3.52 6.91 15.76
C ARG A 108 -2.39 6.69 14.74
N LEU A 109 -2.55 5.72 13.84
CA LEU A 109 -1.53 5.39 12.83
C LEU A 109 -1.55 6.35 11.64
N MET A 110 -2.74 6.75 11.19
CA MET A 110 -2.95 7.51 9.96
C MET A 110 -3.37 8.96 10.21
N GLY A 111 -3.55 9.35 11.47
CA GLY A 111 -3.92 10.70 11.88
C GLY A 111 -2.80 11.71 11.70
N PHE A 112 -3.19 12.98 11.60
CA PHE A 112 -2.23 14.08 11.58
C PHE A 112 -1.66 14.30 12.99
N PRO A 113 -0.35 14.57 13.14
CA PRO A 113 0.23 14.85 14.44
C PRO A 113 -0.37 16.12 15.06
N ASP A 114 -0.39 16.22 16.39
CA ASP A 114 -0.96 17.37 17.09
C ASP A 114 -0.17 18.66 16.83
N ASP A 115 1.14 18.54 16.63
CA ASP A 115 2.11 19.62 16.46
C ASP A 115 2.40 19.95 14.98
N LEU A 116 1.35 20.10 14.17
CA LEU A 116 1.53 20.51 12.76
C LEU A 116 2.33 21.82 12.65
N PRO A 117 3.36 21.88 11.78
CA PRO A 117 4.21 23.05 11.67
C PRO A 117 3.49 24.21 10.97
N ASP A 118 3.53 25.40 11.57
CA ASP A 118 3.06 26.63 10.94
C ASP A 118 4.09 27.16 9.93
N LEU A 119 3.93 26.76 8.67
CA LEU A 119 4.82 27.17 7.58
C LEU A 119 4.86 28.68 7.36
N SER A 120 3.85 29.45 7.81
CA SER A 120 3.85 30.91 7.69
C SER A 120 4.90 31.60 8.56
N ARG A 121 5.38 30.91 9.60
CA ARG A 121 6.37 31.41 10.56
C ARG A 121 7.79 30.95 10.23
N LEU A 122 7.94 29.90 9.42
CA LEU A 122 9.25 29.35 9.07
C LEU A 122 9.93 30.21 7.98
N ARG A 123 11.24 30.39 8.09
CA ARG A 123 12.06 31.16 7.15
C ARG A 123 13.26 30.31 6.70
N PRO A 124 13.07 29.40 5.73
CA PRO A 124 14.16 28.57 5.25
C PRO A 124 15.24 29.42 4.57
N PRO A 125 16.52 28.98 4.62
CA PRO A 125 17.60 29.62 3.87
C PRO A 125 17.25 29.69 2.37
N GLY A 126 17.45 30.86 1.76
CA GLY A 126 17.08 31.09 0.36
C GLY A 126 15.59 31.40 0.12
N GLY A 127 14.77 31.45 1.18
CA GLY A 127 13.36 31.78 1.09
C GLY A 127 12.47 30.60 0.65
N ASN A 128 11.16 30.75 0.84
CA ASN A 128 10.20 29.74 0.41
C ASN A 128 9.95 29.86 -1.10
N ILE A 129 10.43 28.87 -1.86
CA ILE A 129 10.24 28.76 -3.32
C ILE A 129 8.78 28.48 -3.73
N ARG A 130 7.90 28.12 -2.79
CA ARG A 130 6.48 27.83 -3.00
C ARG A 130 5.62 28.59 -1.97
N PRO A 131 5.57 29.94 -2.04
CA PRO A 131 4.89 30.75 -1.03
C PRO A 131 3.38 30.50 -0.98
N THR A 132 2.75 30.23 -2.12
CA THR A 132 1.32 29.89 -2.20
C THR A 132 0.98 28.56 -1.51
N GLY A 133 1.96 27.69 -1.28
CA GLY A 133 1.77 26.42 -0.56
C GLY A 133 1.48 26.58 0.94
N VAL A 134 1.71 27.77 1.51
CA VAL A 134 1.42 28.04 2.93
C VAL A 134 -0.08 27.99 3.19
N GLU A 135 -0.89 28.57 2.30
CA GLU A 135 -2.35 28.65 2.42
C GLU A 135 -3.01 27.28 2.28
N SER A 136 -2.43 26.37 1.50
CA SER A 136 -2.95 25.02 1.29
C SER A 136 -2.37 23.96 2.23
N SER A 137 -1.48 24.36 3.15
CA SER A 137 -0.82 23.47 4.11
C SER A 137 -1.80 22.81 5.08
N TYR A 138 -1.44 21.64 5.63
CA TYR A 138 -2.29 20.95 6.62
C TYR A 138 -2.53 21.77 7.88
N PHE A 139 -1.56 22.60 8.29
CA PHE A 139 -1.73 23.55 9.40
C PHE A 139 -2.84 24.57 9.09
N ALA A 140 -2.83 25.17 7.90
CA ALA A 140 -3.87 26.11 7.47
C ALA A 140 -5.26 25.44 7.40
N ARG A 141 -5.33 24.22 6.83
CA ARG A 141 -6.56 23.42 6.78
C ARG A 141 -7.10 23.08 8.18
N ARG A 142 -6.22 22.77 9.14
CA ARG A 142 -6.62 22.52 10.55
C ARG A 142 -7.25 23.76 11.17
N ARG A 143 -6.61 24.92 11.00
CA ARG A 143 -7.12 26.21 11.49
C ARG A 143 -8.51 26.52 10.93
N GLU A 144 -8.76 26.13 9.68
CA GLU A 144 -10.02 26.33 8.97
C GLU A 144 -11.06 25.21 9.21
N LYS A 145 -10.75 24.22 10.07
CA LYS A 145 -11.60 23.05 10.35
C LYS A 145 -11.94 22.22 9.11
N GLN A 146 -11.05 22.19 8.13
CA GLN A 146 -11.17 21.43 6.88
C GLN A 146 -10.18 20.26 6.80
N LEU A 147 -9.41 20.01 7.88
CA LEU A 147 -8.48 18.90 7.92
C LEU A 147 -9.24 17.57 8.12
N PRO A 148 -9.02 16.56 7.26
CA PRO A 148 -9.54 15.21 7.50
C PRO A 148 -8.97 14.60 8.80
N SER A 149 -9.63 13.57 9.34
CA SER A 149 -9.14 12.87 10.54
C SER A 149 -7.84 12.10 10.28
N THR A 150 -7.66 11.55 9.07
CA THR A 150 -6.48 10.79 8.65
C THR A 150 -5.96 11.26 7.29
N TYR A 151 -4.67 11.02 6.99
CA TYR A 151 -4.04 11.28 5.68
C TYR A 151 -4.51 10.28 4.61
#